data_AF-A0A0G0JWP4-F1
#
_entry.id   AF-A0A0G0JWP4-F1
#
_cell.length_a   1.000
_cell.length_b   1.000
_cell.length_c   1.000
_cell.angle_alpha   90.00
_cell.angle_beta   90.00
_cell.angle_gamma   90.00
#
_symmetry.space_group_name_H-M   'P 1'
#
loop_
_entity.id
_entity.type
_entity.pdbx_description
1 polymer ?
#
loop_
_entity_poly.entity_id
_entity_poly.type
_entity_poly.pdbx_seq_one_letter_code
_entity_poly.pdbx_strand_id
1 'polypeptide(L)'
;MLDRTKVIQEIENVSAKIFTSNENQTDLAFEKWQEILQAPTFKKRVIESESSFLLPDWQQDFNQIIKINPEFKNYAVLASDGSQIYPERHISGINCVLLNIGHCLLEYADNSLAILTSAPQVLTTDQVIPGVEEAFSVDLVDLKREEFELKSALEKSIQLFQNYRQCNLPFTVLFDGSLVFWQLEAKSSAVKKYFLNEYIQALDGFYQHNIPMASYISMSKSRELVNLTKIGFCRFERANCISCHSLYQDFPCKAVDNVLDAHLCSRFLNEFERTIVFQSKSKIVDIYPAHLKPCFLYINVGHEIARLEFPFWVSQNSDHLNLICKTAIDQSIKGNGYPVALAEAHEQAIIRSADRDFFYHMLNKKSLSLKQRIVMSQKSLKKYNSVF
;
A
#
# COMPACT_ATOMS: atom_id res chain seq x y z
N MET A 1 -11.85 -28.85 -14.36
CA MET A 1 -11.57 -29.00 -12.91
C MET A 1 -10.07 -29.26 -12.78
N LEU A 2 -9.39 -28.63 -11.81
CA LEU A 2 -7.95 -28.80 -11.61
C LEU A 2 -7.66 -30.22 -11.08
N ASP A 3 -6.70 -30.92 -11.69
CA ASP A 3 -6.25 -32.25 -11.25
C ASP A 3 -5.30 -32.11 -10.07
N ARG A 4 -5.84 -32.25 -8.85
CA ARG A 4 -5.11 -32.04 -7.59
C ARG A 4 -3.95 -33.01 -7.42
N THR A 5 -4.06 -34.24 -7.93
CA THR A 5 -3.01 -35.26 -7.83
C THR A 5 -1.79 -34.84 -8.63
N LYS A 6 -2.00 -34.33 -9.85
CA LYS A 6 -0.89 -33.79 -10.66
C LYS A 6 -0.24 -32.58 -10.02
N VAL A 7 -1.03 -31.70 -9.40
CA VAL A 7 -0.47 -30.54 -8.68
C VAL A 7 0.43 -30.97 -7.54
N ILE A 8 0.02 -31.94 -6.72
CA ILE A 8 0.85 -32.48 -5.63
C ILE A 8 2.15 -33.05 -6.20
N GLN A 9 2.08 -33.82 -7.28
CA GLN A 9 3.27 -34.39 -7.92
C GLN A 9 4.22 -33.32 -8.46
N GLU A 10 3.71 -32.26 -9.09
CA GLU A 10 4.52 -31.14 -9.55
C GLU A 10 5.16 -30.37 -8.37
N ILE A 11 4.46 -30.19 -7.25
CA ILE A 11 5.02 -29.57 -6.04
C ILE A 11 6.17 -30.40 -5.48
N GLU A 12 6.00 -31.73 -5.38
CA GLU A 12 7.06 -32.63 -4.93
C GLU A 12 8.30 -32.54 -5.82
N ASN A 13 8.11 -32.45 -7.15
CA ASN A 13 9.20 -32.32 -8.12
C ASN A 13 10.04 -31.04 -7.93
N VAL A 14 9.46 -29.98 -7.36
CA VAL A 14 10.14 -28.69 -7.15
C VAL A 14 10.41 -28.36 -5.68
N SER A 15 9.99 -29.22 -4.74
CA SER A 15 10.03 -29.00 -3.28
C SER A 15 11.40 -28.53 -2.77
N ALA A 16 12.48 -29.15 -3.24
CA ALA A 16 13.85 -28.81 -2.87
C ALA A 16 14.30 -27.40 -3.31
N LYS A 17 13.56 -26.74 -4.22
CA LYS A 17 13.90 -25.41 -4.78
C LYS A 17 12.91 -24.30 -4.42
N ILE A 18 11.69 -24.64 -3.97
CA ILE A 18 10.65 -23.65 -3.68
C ILE A 18 10.70 -23.11 -2.24
N PHE A 19 11.32 -23.86 -1.32
CA PHE A 19 11.52 -23.44 0.08
C PHE A 19 12.93 -22.89 0.28
N THR A 20 13.18 -21.68 -0.22
CA THR A 20 14.46 -21.00 -0.04
C THR A 20 14.44 -20.16 1.23
N SER A 21 15.29 -20.47 2.21
CA SER A 21 15.59 -19.56 3.32
C SER A 21 16.73 -18.61 2.92
N ASN A 22 16.54 -17.31 3.16
CA ASN A 22 17.55 -16.28 2.96
C ASN A 22 18.26 -15.92 4.27
N GLU A 23 18.24 -16.79 5.28
CA GLU A 23 18.83 -16.55 6.61
C GLU A 23 20.29 -16.10 6.53
N ASN A 24 21.16 -16.84 5.84
CA ASN A 24 22.58 -16.47 5.71
C ASN A 24 22.78 -15.08 5.08
N GLN A 25 21.97 -14.71 4.07
CA GLN A 25 22.06 -13.37 3.48
C GLN A 25 21.53 -12.31 4.45
N THR A 26 20.53 -12.66 5.25
CA THR A 26 19.93 -11.77 6.26
C THR A 26 20.88 -11.54 7.43
N ASP A 27 21.59 -12.56 7.90
CA ASP A 27 22.72 -12.45 8.85
C ASP A 27 23.78 -11.51 8.32
N LEU A 28 24.24 -11.74 7.10
CA LEU A 28 25.24 -10.91 6.45
C LEU A 28 24.78 -9.45 6.29
N ALA A 29 23.51 -9.24 5.93
CA ALA A 29 22.93 -7.90 5.86
C ALA A 29 22.88 -7.23 7.24
N PHE A 30 22.53 -7.97 8.28
CA PHE A 30 22.45 -7.46 9.64
C PHE A 30 23.82 -7.12 10.24
N GLU A 31 24.83 -7.96 10.04
CA GLU A 31 26.21 -7.65 10.41
C GLU A 31 26.69 -6.35 9.76
N LYS A 32 26.43 -6.21 8.45
CA LYS A 32 26.78 -4.97 7.73
C LYS A 32 25.95 -3.78 8.20
N TRP A 33 24.69 -3.99 8.55
CA TRP A 33 23.83 -2.96 9.14
C TRP A 33 24.45 -2.41 10.43
N GLN A 34 24.92 -3.29 11.34
CA GLN A 34 25.59 -2.86 12.57
C GLN A 34 26.87 -2.05 12.30
N GLU A 35 27.65 -2.44 11.29
CA GLU A 35 28.85 -1.69 10.89
C GLU A 35 28.50 -0.28 10.37
N ILE A 36 27.52 -0.14 9.49
CA ILE A 36 27.16 1.16 8.91
C ILE A 36 26.52 2.10 9.94
N LEU A 37 25.86 1.58 10.98
CA LEU A 37 25.33 2.38 12.08
C LEU A 37 26.43 3.08 12.89
N GLN A 38 27.62 2.47 12.97
CA GLN A 38 28.77 3.00 13.71
C GLN A 38 29.67 3.91 12.86
N ALA A 39 29.39 4.05 11.56
CA ALA A 39 30.22 4.80 10.62
C ALA A 39 29.75 6.27 10.52
N PRO A 40 30.46 7.27 11.11
CA PRO A 40 29.96 8.65 11.20
C PRO A 40 29.79 9.33 9.84
N THR A 41 30.57 8.91 8.84
CA THR A 41 30.56 9.45 7.49
C THR A 41 29.59 8.71 6.56
N PHE A 42 28.89 7.69 7.04
CA PHE A 42 28.06 6.83 6.18
C PHE A 42 26.92 7.59 5.50
N LYS A 43 26.26 8.51 6.20
CA LYS A 43 25.21 9.35 5.60
C LYS A 43 25.73 10.17 4.42
N LYS A 44 26.92 10.78 4.57
CA LYS A 44 27.59 11.51 3.48
C LYS A 44 27.86 10.58 2.30
N ARG A 45 28.36 9.37 2.57
CA ARG A 45 28.60 8.33 1.57
C ARG A 45 27.34 7.98 0.77
N VAL A 46 26.20 7.85 1.44
CA VAL A 46 24.89 7.58 0.81
C VAL A 46 24.46 8.75 -0.08
N ILE A 47 24.60 9.99 0.39
CA ILE A 47 24.23 11.19 -0.38
C ILE A 47 25.08 11.34 -1.66
N GLU A 48 26.36 11.04 -1.59
CA GLU A 48 27.29 11.19 -2.73
C GLU A 48 27.20 10.02 -3.73
N SER A 49 26.50 8.94 -3.39
CA SER A 49 26.41 7.72 -4.19
C SER A 49 25.50 7.86 -5.41
N GLU A 50 25.99 7.39 -6.56
CA GLU A 50 25.23 7.19 -7.79
C GLU A 50 24.84 5.71 -7.90
N SER A 51 23.87 5.31 -7.08
CA SER A 51 23.36 3.94 -7.04
C SER A 51 22.36 3.66 -8.16
N SER A 52 22.33 2.41 -8.62
CA SER A 52 21.28 1.92 -9.55
C SER A 52 20.02 1.47 -8.82
N PHE A 53 19.94 1.68 -7.51
CA PHE A 53 18.86 1.26 -6.62
C PHE A 53 18.48 2.39 -5.67
N LEU A 54 17.26 2.35 -5.18
CA LEU A 54 16.70 3.40 -4.34
C LEU A 54 17.33 3.41 -2.95
N LEU A 55 17.72 4.60 -2.50
CA LEU A 55 18.25 4.85 -1.16
C LEU A 55 17.33 5.83 -0.43
N PRO A 56 16.91 5.54 0.81
CA PRO A 56 16.09 6.46 1.57
C PRO A 56 16.89 7.67 2.07
N ASP A 57 16.19 8.75 2.45
CA ASP A 57 16.73 9.76 3.35
C ASP A 57 16.31 9.50 4.79
N TRP A 58 17.01 10.15 5.73
CA TRP A 58 16.61 10.21 7.14
C TRP A 58 17.20 11.45 7.80
N GLN A 59 16.59 11.94 8.88
CA GLN A 59 17.12 13.07 9.66
C GLN A 59 17.52 12.70 11.09
N GLN A 60 16.82 11.72 11.68
CA GLN A 60 17.03 11.25 13.04
C GLN A 60 18.34 10.48 13.18
N ASP A 61 18.74 10.19 14.42
CA ASP A 61 19.88 9.30 14.67
C ASP A 61 19.59 7.92 14.09
N PHE A 62 20.46 7.47 13.20
CA PHE A 62 20.28 6.25 12.41
C PHE A 62 20.18 5.00 13.30
N ASN A 63 20.80 5.02 14.48
CA ASN A 63 20.82 3.89 15.43
C ASN A 63 19.64 3.87 16.41
N GLN A 64 18.68 4.80 16.29
CA GLN A 64 17.58 4.88 17.24
C GLN A 64 16.50 3.83 16.95
N ILE A 65 16.13 3.08 17.99
CA ILE A 65 14.94 2.22 18.03
C ILE A 65 13.94 2.86 18.99
N ILE A 66 12.69 2.98 18.57
CA ILE A 66 11.64 3.61 19.37
C ILE A 66 10.65 2.54 19.83
N LYS A 67 10.52 2.39 21.15
CA LYS A 67 9.50 1.54 21.77
C LYS A 67 8.14 2.25 21.76
N ILE A 68 7.11 1.53 21.34
CA ILE A 68 5.71 1.96 21.38
C ILE A 68 5.03 1.23 22.54
N ASN A 69 4.28 1.97 23.37
CA ASN A 69 3.44 1.36 24.38
C ASN A 69 2.18 0.78 23.70
N PRO A 70 1.97 -0.55 23.71
CA PRO A 70 0.78 -1.16 23.11
C PRO A 70 -0.50 -0.85 23.89
N GLU A 71 -0.42 -0.42 25.16
CA GLU A 71 -1.60 -0.02 25.90
C GLU A 71 -2.22 1.23 25.27
N PHE A 72 -3.36 1.01 24.63
CA PHE A 72 -4.11 2.04 23.94
C PHE A 72 -5.60 1.82 24.12
N LYS A 73 -6.24 2.77 24.79
CA LYS A 73 -7.67 2.76 25.10
C LYS A 73 -8.27 4.05 24.57
N ASN A 74 -9.55 4.04 24.25
CA ASN A 74 -10.31 5.23 23.87
C ASN A 74 -9.76 5.86 22.59
N TYR A 75 -10.12 5.30 21.44
CA TYR A 75 -9.78 5.86 20.14
C TYR A 75 -10.75 5.38 19.05
N ALA A 76 -10.71 6.05 17.90
CA ALA A 76 -11.43 5.66 16.70
C ALA A 76 -10.47 5.45 15.52
N VAL A 77 -10.78 4.46 14.68
CA VAL A 77 -10.04 4.20 13.44
C VAL A 77 -11.01 4.02 12.29
N LEU A 78 -10.75 4.73 11.20
CA LEU A 78 -11.42 4.52 9.92
C LEU A 78 -10.46 3.80 8.98
N ALA A 79 -10.94 2.75 8.34
CA ALA A 79 -10.27 2.07 7.24
C ALA A 79 -11.09 2.16 5.97
N SER A 80 -10.41 2.18 4.84
CA SER A 80 -11.01 2.17 3.50
C SER A 80 -10.28 1.17 2.62
N ASP A 81 -11.02 0.49 1.76
CA ASP A 81 -10.50 -0.34 0.67
C ASP A 81 -11.48 -0.30 -0.51
N GLY A 82 -11.05 -0.68 -1.70
CA GLY A 82 -11.84 -0.65 -2.91
C GLY A 82 -11.73 -1.94 -3.71
N SER A 83 -12.82 -2.32 -4.40
CA SER A 83 -12.79 -3.32 -5.46
C SER A 83 -13.56 -2.86 -6.70
N GLN A 84 -13.44 -3.60 -7.81
CA GLN A 84 -13.90 -3.15 -9.11
C GLN A 84 -14.30 -4.30 -10.05
N ILE A 85 -15.25 -3.99 -10.95
CA ILE A 85 -15.53 -4.75 -12.17
C ILE A 85 -15.04 -3.93 -13.36
N TYR A 86 -14.17 -4.54 -14.16
CA TYR A 86 -13.67 -3.96 -15.41
C TYR A 86 -14.69 -4.09 -16.55
N PRO A 87 -14.57 -3.30 -17.63
CA PRO A 87 -15.45 -3.44 -18.78
C PRO A 87 -15.29 -4.82 -19.43
N GLU A 88 -16.42 -5.50 -19.68
CA GLU A 88 -16.43 -6.85 -20.21
C GLU A 88 -16.28 -6.84 -21.74
N ARG A 89 -15.11 -7.27 -22.23
CA ARG A 89 -14.78 -7.31 -23.66
C ARG A 89 -15.66 -8.28 -24.46
N HIS A 90 -16.27 -9.26 -23.80
CA HIS A 90 -17.12 -10.27 -24.44
C HIS A 90 -18.61 -9.89 -24.49
N ILE A 91 -18.98 -8.71 -24.00
CA ILE A 91 -20.34 -8.19 -24.06
C ILE A 91 -20.33 -6.87 -24.86
N SER A 92 -20.72 -6.94 -26.13
CA SER A 92 -20.79 -5.76 -26.98
C SER A 92 -21.98 -4.88 -26.59
N GLY A 93 -21.73 -3.57 -26.46
CA GLY A 93 -22.73 -2.56 -26.11
C GLY A 93 -22.75 -2.13 -24.64
N ILE A 94 -21.88 -2.69 -23.78
CA ILE A 94 -21.73 -2.27 -22.38
C ILE A 94 -20.31 -1.74 -22.16
N ASN A 95 -20.19 -0.42 -21.97
CA ASN A 95 -18.92 0.26 -21.70
C ASN A 95 -18.96 0.97 -20.34
N CYS A 96 -19.07 0.17 -19.28
CA CYS A 96 -19.08 0.69 -17.92
C CYS A 96 -18.19 -0.14 -17.00
N VAL A 97 -17.79 0.49 -15.90
CA VAL A 97 -17.10 -0.11 -14.77
C VAL A 97 -17.96 0.03 -13.53
N LEU A 98 -17.80 -0.90 -12.60
CA LEU A 98 -18.32 -0.76 -11.25
C LEU A 98 -17.12 -0.59 -10.32
N LEU A 99 -17.12 0.46 -9.51
CA LEU A 99 -16.24 0.62 -8.37
C LEU A 99 -17.07 0.39 -7.11
N ASN A 100 -16.51 -0.25 -6.10
CA ASN A 100 -17.13 -0.39 -4.79
C ASN A 100 -16.10 -0.06 -3.72
N ILE A 101 -16.36 0.96 -2.90
CA ILE A 101 -15.49 1.34 -1.78
C ILE A 101 -16.13 0.85 -0.49
N GLY A 102 -15.40 0.01 0.23
CA GLY A 102 -15.74 -0.46 1.57
C GLY A 102 -15.10 0.44 2.63
N HIS A 103 -15.84 0.71 3.71
CA HIS A 103 -15.31 1.42 4.87
C HIS A 103 -15.63 0.66 6.14
N CYS A 104 -14.69 0.71 7.08
CA CYS A 104 -14.87 0.21 8.43
C CYS A 104 -14.46 1.30 9.43
N LEU A 105 -15.42 1.77 10.24
CA LEU A 105 -15.16 2.64 11.37
C LEU A 105 -15.32 1.84 12.66
N LEU A 106 -14.27 1.80 13.47
CA LEU A 106 -14.28 1.18 14.78
C LEU A 106 -13.96 2.24 15.83
N GLU A 107 -14.87 2.41 16.79
CA GLU A 107 -14.66 3.22 17.99
C GLU A 107 -14.50 2.28 19.19
N TYR A 108 -13.36 2.39 19.87
CA TYR A 108 -13.09 1.70 21.11
C TYR A 108 -13.26 2.70 22.24
N ALA A 109 -14.37 2.66 22.97
CA ALA A 109 -14.67 3.56 24.09
C ALA A 109 -15.60 2.83 25.08
N ASP A 110 -16.04 3.52 26.14
CA ASP A 110 -17.02 2.93 27.08
C ASP A 110 -18.30 2.45 26.37
N ASN A 111 -18.72 3.19 25.33
CA ASN A 111 -19.72 2.77 24.37
C ASN A 111 -19.06 2.56 23.00
N SER A 112 -18.50 1.37 22.77
CA SER A 112 -17.88 1.03 21.49
C SER A 112 -18.90 1.01 20.35
N LEU A 113 -18.45 1.40 19.16
CA LEU A 113 -19.25 1.47 17.94
C LEU A 113 -18.50 0.82 16.78
N ALA A 114 -19.24 0.11 15.93
CA ALA A 114 -18.72 -0.39 14.65
C ALA A 114 -19.69 0.00 13.54
N ILE A 115 -19.20 0.71 12.52
CA ILE A 115 -19.95 1.07 11.33
C ILE A 115 -19.23 0.51 10.11
N LEU A 116 -19.93 -0.40 9.39
CA LEU A 116 -19.46 -1.02 8.16
C LEU A 116 -20.33 -0.51 7.00
N THR A 117 -19.71 0.00 5.94
CA THR A 117 -20.46 0.54 4.78
C THR A 117 -19.81 0.15 3.46
N SER A 118 -20.63 -0.05 2.44
CA SER A 118 -20.22 -0.22 1.04
C SER A 118 -20.84 0.88 0.19
N ALA A 119 -20.04 1.46 -0.71
CA ALA A 119 -20.42 2.55 -1.61
C ALA A 119 -20.12 2.17 -3.08
N PRO A 120 -21.07 1.51 -3.78
CA PRO A 120 -20.92 1.17 -5.18
C PRO A 120 -21.21 2.35 -6.11
N GLN A 121 -20.41 2.52 -7.17
CA GLN A 121 -20.61 3.52 -8.21
C GLN A 121 -20.31 2.96 -9.60
N VAL A 122 -21.23 3.18 -10.53
CA VAL A 122 -21.09 2.79 -11.94
C VAL A 122 -20.61 4.00 -12.74
N LEU A 123 -19.54 3.83 -13.51
CA LEU A 123 -18.98 4.86 -14.39
C LEU A 123 -18.93 4.33 -15.82
N THR A 124 -19.13 5.19 -16.81
CA THR A 124 -18.76 4.87 -18.19
C THR A 124 -17.25 4.98 -18.38
N THR A 125 -16.71 4.36 -19.44
CA THR A 125 -15.26 4.36 -19.68
C THR A 125 -14.66 5.77 -19.87
N ASP A 126 -15.45 6.70 -20.43
CA ASP A 126 -15.08 8.12 -20.59
C ASP A 126 -15.15 8.92 -19.27
N GLN A 127 -15.89 8.43 -18.28
CA GLN A 127 -15.97 9.03 -16.94
C GLN A 127 -14.83 8.60 -16.01
N VAL A 128 -14.03 7.60 -16.39
CA VAL A 128 -12.88 7.15 -15.58
C VAL A 128 -11.82 8.24 -15.51
N ILE A 129 -11.55 8.91 -16.63
CA ILE A 129 -10.62 10.04 -16.70
C ILE A 129 -11.22 11.18 -17.54
N PRO A 130 -12.20 11.92 -16.98
CA PRO A 130 -12.96 12.91 -17.74
C PRO A 130 -12.05 14.04 -18.26
N GLY A 131 -12.18 14.36 -19.55
CA GLY A 131 -11.45 15.46 -20.18
C GLY A 131 -9.99 15.14 -20.53
N VAL A 132 -9.54 13.89 -20.41
CA VAL A 132 -8.21 13.46 -20.86
C VAL A 132 -8.36 12.58 -22.10
N GLU A 133 -7.73 13.01 -23.20
CA GLU A 133 -7.66 12.25 -24.45
C GLU A 133 -6.63 11.11 -24.34
N GLU A 134 -6.99 10.04 -23.64
CA GLU A 134 -6.23 8.79 -23.53
C GLU A 134 -7.09 7.61 -23.95
N ALA A 135 -6.49 6.62 -24.61
CA ALA A 135 -7.19 5.37 -24.89
C ALA A 135 -7.51 4.65 -23.57
N PHE A 136 -8.74 4.12 -23.45
CA PHE A 136 -9.14 3.40 -22.26
C PHE A 136 -8.28 2.15 -22.04
N SER A 137 -7.82 1.97 -20.81
CA SER A 137 -7.11 0.78 -20.38
C SER A 137 -7.53 0.38 -18.96
N VAL A 138 -7.37 -0.91 -18.65
CA VAL A 138 -7.90 -1.55 -17.43
C VAL A 138 -7.28 -0.97 -16.16
N ASP A 139 -6.00 -0.66 -16.22
CA ASP A 139 -5.22 0.04 -15.19
C ASP A 139 -5.73 1.44 -14.85
N LEU A 140 -6.43 2.15 -15.77
CA LEU A 140 -7.09 3.42 -15.42
C LEU A 140 -8.22 3.21 -14.41
N VAL A 141 -8.86 2.03 -14.42
CA VAL A 141 -9.90 1.68 -13.45
C VAL A 141 -9.29 1.46 -12.07
N ASP A 142 -8.09 0.86 -12.01
CA ASP A 142 -7.36 0.66 -10.75
C ASP A 142 -6.98 2.02 -10.12
N LEU A 143 -6.50 2.96 -10.93
CA LEU A 143 -6.21 4.33 -10.50
C LEU A 143 -7.47 5.07 -10.04
N LYS A 144 -8.58 4.92 -10.77
CA LYS A 144 -9.85 5.57 -10.41
C LYS A 144 -10.47 5.01 -9.14
N ARG A 145 -10.30 3.71 -8.88
CA ARG A 145 -10.67 3.08 -7.61
C ARG A 145 -9.90 3.68 -6.45
N GLU A 146 -8.57 3.76 -6.58
CA GLU A 146 -7.69 4.34 -5.56
C GLU A 146 -8.01 5.83 -5.30
N GLU A 147 -8.36 6.59 -6.34
CA GLU A 147 -8.86 7.97 -6.23
C GLU A 147 -10.12 8.04 -5.35
N PHE A 148 -11.09 7.16 -5.63
CA PHE A 148 -12.36 7.13 -4.91
C PHE A 148 -12.18 6.65 -3.47
N GLU A 149 -11.29 5.69 -3.25
CA GLU A 149 -10.93 5.19 -1.92
C GLU A 149 -10.40 6.32 -1.02
N LEU A 150 -9.41 7.08 -1.52
CA LEU A 150 -8.82 8.22 -0.81
C LEU A 150 -9.84 9.33 -0.55
N LYS A 151 -10.62 9.71 -1.57
CA LYS A 151 -11.62 10.79 -1.46
C LYS A 151 -12.75 10.42 -0.51
N SER A 152 -13.30 9.21 -0.63
CA SER A 152 -14.41 8.78 0.23
C SER A 152 -13.98 8.65 1.69
N ALA A 153 -12.77 8.15 1.94
CA ALA A 153 -12.18 8.13 3.27
C ALA A 153 -12.00 9.54 3.84
N LEU A 154 -11.51 10.50 3.05
CA LEU A 154 -11.37 11.90 3.45
C LEU A 154 -12.73 12.52 3.80
N GLU A 155 -13.73 12.37 2.94
CA GLU A 155 -15.07 12.92 3.14
C GLU A 155 -15.69 12.41 4.44
N LYS A 156 -15.65 11.08 4.67
CA LYS A 156 -16.12 10.48 5.93
C LYS A 156 -15.31 10.96 7.13
N SER A 157 -14.00 11.06 6.99
CA SER A 157 -13.13 11.54 8.05
C SER A 157 -13.48 12.97 8.48
N ILE A 158 -13.72 13.88 7.53
CA ILE A 158 -14.12 15.26 7.85
C ILE A 158 -15.46 15.30 8.60
N GLN A 159 -16.43 14.47 8.19
CA GLN A 159 -17.75 14.39 8.85
C GLN A 159 -17.63 13.89 10.30
N LEU A 160 -16.75 12.93 10.56
CA LEU A 160 -16.58 12.31 11.88
C LEU A 160 -15.66 13.12 12.80
N PHE A 161 -14.58 13.69 12.25
CA PHE A 161 -13.47 14.23 13.02
C PHE A 161 -13.87 15.42 13.90
N GLN A 162 -14.82 16.24 13.47
CA GLN A 162 -15.32 17.34 14.29
C GLN A 162 -15.92 16.85 15.60
N ASN A 163 -16.67 15.75 15.58
CA ASN A 163 -17.28 15.15 16.77
C ASN A 163 -16.23 14.51 17.67
N TYR A 164 -15.28 13.76 17.10
CA TYR A 164 -14.19 13.16 17.89
C TYR A 164 -13.29 14.20 18.53
N ARG A 165 -13.01 15.30 17.84
CA ARG A 165 -12.24 16.42 18.40
C ARG A 165 -12.97 17.06 19.57
N GLN A 166 -14.29 17.23 19.50
CA GLN A 166 -15.09 17.78 20.60
C GLN A 166 -15.06 16.87 21.84
N CYS A 167 -15.10 15.56 21.64
CA CYS A 167 -15.04 14.56 22.71
C CYS A 167 -13.60 14.16 23.11
N ASN A 168 -12.58 14.80 22.52
CA ASN A 168 -11.16 14.48 22.70
C ASN A 168 -10.83 12.98 22.48
N LEU A 169 -11.50 12.34 21.52
CA LEU A 169 -11.26 10.97 21.11
C LEU A 169 -10.20 10.96 19.99
N PRO A 170 -9.00 10.36 20.18
CA PRO A 170 -8.01 10.21 19.12
C PRO A 170 -8.59 9.48 17.91
N PHE A 171 -8.33 9.99 16.71
CA PHE A 171 -8.85 9.44 15.47
C PHE A 171 -7.76 9.30 14.42
N THR A 172 -7.70 8.15 13.76
CA THR A 172 -6.75 7.87 12.66
C THR A 172 -7.43 7.21 11.48
N VAL A 173 -6.84 7.39 10.30
CA VAL A 173 -7.28 6.75 9.07
C VAL A 173 -6.19 5.79 8.58
N LEU A 174 -6.58 4.56 8.25
CA LEU A 174 -5.70 3.55 7.68
C LEU A 174 -6.13 3.19 6.26
N PHE A 175 -5.14 3.00 5.39
CA PHE A 175 -5.30 2.48 4.03
C PHE A 175 -4.47 1.20 3.87
N ASP A 176 -4.91 0.30 3.00
CA ASP A 176 -4.12 -0.89 2.63
C ASP A 176 -3.26 -0.60 1.39
N GLY A 177 -1.96 -0.84 1.49
CA GLY A 177 -1.02 -0.66 0.38
C GLY A 177 -0.13 0.58 0.46
N SER A 178 0.44 0.98 -0.67
CA SER A 178 1.50 2.02 -0.75
C SER A 178 0.91 3.42 -0.84
N LEU A 179 1.45 4.37 -0.08
CA LEU A 179 1.15 5.80 -0.22
C LEU A 179 1.92 6.43 -1.40
N VAL A 180 2.99 5.77 -1.86
CA VAL A 180 3.69 6.16 -3.07
C VAL A 180 2.97 5.56 -4.29
N PHE A 181 2.42 6.39 -5.16
CA PHE A 181 1.69 5.97 -6.38
C PHE A 181 2.62 5.55 -7.53
N TRP A 182 3.43 4.50 -7.32
CA TRP A 182 4.42 3.98 -8.29
C TRP A 182 3.85 3.66 -9.66
N GLN A 183 2.61 3.16 -9.70
CA GLN A 183 1.90 2.80 -10.91
C GLN A 183 1.75 3.97 -11.89
N LEU A 184 1.84 5.22 -11.42
CA LEU A 184 1.80 6.40 -12.25
C LEU A 184 3.10 6.65 -13.02
N GLU A 185 4.27 6.16 -12.57
CA GLU A 185 5.56 6.44 -13.22
C GLU A 185 5.57 6.05 -14.70
N ALA A 186 4.98 4.89 -15.01
CA ALA A 186 4.90 4.33 -16.35
C ALA A 186 3.76 4.90 -17.22
N LYS A 187 2.91 5.80 -16.69
CA LYS A 187 1.77 6.38 -17.42
C LYS A 187 2.17 7.57 -18.28
N SER A 188 1.30 7.86 -19.26
CA SER A 188 1.38 9.09 -20.04
C SER A 188 1.35 10.32 -19.13
N SER A 189 1.94 11.43 -19.59
CA SER A 189 1.99 12.67 -18.82
C SER A 189 0.59 13.20 -18.46
N ALA A 190 -0.40 13.00 -19.33
CA ALA A 190 -1.77 13.45 -19.09
C ALA A 190 -2.46 12.65 -17.99
N VAL A 191 -2.40 11.31 -18.06
CA VAL A 191 -2.92 10.40 -17.02
C VAL A 191 -2.23 10.65 -15.69
N LYS A 192 -0.89 10.73 -15.70
CA LYS A 192 -0.09 11.02 -14.51
C LYS A 192 -0.50 12.34 -13.86
N LYS A 193 -0.66 13.41 -14.65
CA LYS A 193 -1.07 14.72 -14.14
C LYS A 193 -2.47 14.69 -13.53
N TYR A 194 -3.42 14.02 -14.17
CA TYR A 194 -4.78 13.90 -13.66
C TYR A 194 -4.81 13.21 -12.29
N PHE A 195 -4.38 11.95 -12.21
CA PHE A 195 -4.49 11.18 -10.97
C PHE A 195 -3.62 11.75 -9.85
N LEU A 196 -2.41 12.22 -10.17
CA LEU A 196 -1.57 12.82 -9.15
C LEU A 196 -2.20 14.09 -8.57
N ASN A 197 -2.89 14.90 -9.39
CA ASN A 197 -3.66 16.04 -8.87
C ASN A 197 -4.77 15.59 -7.92
N GLU A 198 -5.58 14.60 -8.31
CA GLU A 198 -6.67 14.11 -7.47
C GLU A 198 -6.18 13.49 -6.16
N TYR A 199 -5.11 12.71 -6.21
CA TYR A 199 -4.49 12.10 -5.03
C TYR A 199 -3.89 13.16 -4.10
N ILE A 200 -3.14 14.12 -4.64
CA ILE A 200 -2.56 15.22 -3.85
C ILE A 200 -3.67 16.05 -3.20
N GLN A 201 -4.77 16.34 -3.89
CA GLN A 201 -5.89 17.07 -3.31
C GLN A 201 -6.50 16.32 -2.12
N ALA A 202 -6.68 15.00 -2.22
CA ALA A 202 -7.17 14.19 -1.10
C ALA A 202 -6.18 14.18 0.08
N LEU A 203 -4.89 13.98 -0.19
CA LEU A 203 -3.84 13.99 0.83
C LEU A 203 -3.71 15.37 1.51
N ASP A 204 -3.82 16.45 0.75
CA ASP A 204 -3.85 17.81 1.29
C ASP A 204 -5.09 18.04 2.15
N GLY A 205 -6.24 17.48 1.77
CA GLY A 205 -7.45 17.51 2.59
C GLY A 205 -7.26 16.96 4.00
N PHE A 206 -6.55 15.83 4.15
CA PHE A 206 -6.17 15.27 5.46
C PHE A 206 -5.25 16.22 6.24
N TYR A 207 -4.28 16.84 5.56
CA TYR A 207 -3.39 17.84 6.15
C TYR A 207 -4.15 19.08 6.65
N GLN A 208 -5.01 19.69 5.82
CA GLN A 208 -5.76 20.90 6.18
C GLN A 208 -6.69 20.69 7.38
N HIS A 209 -7.25 19.50 7.51
CA HIS A 209 -8.11 19.15 8.65
C HIS A 209 -7.34 18.57 9.83
N ASN A 210 -6.01 18.41 9.72
CA ASN A 210 -5.15 17.83 10.75
C ASN A 210 -5.63 16.42 11.18
N ILE A 211 -5.98 15.57 10.21
CA ILE A 211 -6.45 14.20 10.42
C ILE A 211 -5.30 13.24 10.10
N PRO A 212 -4.70 12.57 11.11
CA PRO A 212 -3.55 11.69 10.87
C PRO A 212 -3.98 10.43 10.10
N MET A 213 -3.23 10.14 9.04
CA MET A 213 -3.43 8.99 8.18
C MET A 213 -2.13 8.21 7.99
N ALA A 214 -2.25 6.91 7.78
CA ALA A 214 -1.15 6.07 7.33
C ALA A 214 -1.64 4.96 6.39
N SER A 215 -0.80 4.57 5.45
CA SER A 215 -0.97 3.32 4.73
C SER A 215 -0.20 2.21 5.44
N TYR A 216 -0.81 1.05 5.59
CA TYR A 216 -0.23 -0.16 6.17
C TYR A 216 0.16 -1.12 5.05
N ILE A 217 1.39 -1.61 5.07
CA ILE A 217 1.89 -2.59 4.12
C ILE A 217 2.35 -3.83 4.89
N SER A 218 1.51 -4.86 4.85
CA SER A 218 1.85 -6.20 5.35
C SER A 218 2.88 -6.86 4.41
N MET A 219 3.79 -7.67 4.98
CA MET A 219 4.77 -8.46 4.22
C MET A 219 5.48 -7.66 3.11
N SER A 220 5.92 -6.44 3.44
CA SER A 220 6.51 -5.50 2.47
C SER A 220 7.69 -6.12 1.73
N LYS A 221 7.68 -5.97 0.40
CA LYS A 221 8.78 -6.41 -0.49
C LYS A 221 9.83 -5.32 -0.73
N SER A 222 9.80 -4.26 0.08
CA SER A 222 10.74 -3.14 -0.01
C SER A 222 12.16 -3.54 0.38
N ARG A 223 13.13 -2.80 -0.18
CA ARG A 223 14.57 -3.07 -0.06
C ARG A 223 15.38 -1.80 0.19
N GLU A 224 14.73 -0.71 0.61
CA GLU A 224 15.36 0.60 0.78
C GLU A 224 16.40 0.60 1.92
N LEU A 225 16.13 -0.12 3.02
CA LEU A 225 17.09 -0.26 4.11
C LEU A 225 18.21 -1.25 3.79
N VAL A 226 17.88 -2.38 3.17
CA VAL A 226 18.89 -3.34 2.67
C VAL A 226 19.80 -2.67 1.64
N ASN A 227 19.29 -1.74 0.83
CA ASN A 227 20.13 -0.97 -0.09
C ASN A 227 21.16 -0.08 0.62
N LEU A 228 20.94 0.32 1.87
CA LEU A 228 21.99 0.97 2.68
C LEU A 228 23.13 -0.02 2.98
N THR A 229 22.82 -1.27 3.33
CA THR A 229 23.87 -2.28 3.56
C THR A 229 24.65 -2.58 2.27
N LYS A 230 24.01 -2.51 1.10
CA LYS A 230 24.70 -2.59 -0.20
C LYS A 230 25.73 -1.49 -0.40
N ILE A 231 25.45 -0.26 0.04
CA ILE A 231 26.44 0.83 0.05
C ILE A 231 27.56 0.50 1.02
N GLY A 232 27.24 -0.07 2.19
CA GLY A 232 28.24 -0.61 3.13
C GLY A 232 29.20 -1.62 2.50
N PHE A 233 28.67 -2.57 1.72
CA PHE A 233 29.46 -3.55 0.95
C PHE A 233 30.16 -2.98 -0.28
N CYS A 234 29.85 -1.75 -0.70
CA CYS A 234 30.44 -1.18 -1.90
C CYS A 234 31.95 -1.03 -1.71
N ARG A 235 32.73 -1.47 -2.70
CA ARG A 235 34.20 -1.33 -2.70
C ARG A 235 34.67 0.11 -2.89
N PHE A 236 33.78 1.01 -3.32
CA PHE A 236 34.08 2.42 -3.60
C PHE A 236 33.52 3.30 -2.49
N GLU A 237 34.27 4.31 -2.08
CA GLU A 237 33.76 5.34 -1.17
C GLU A 237 32.53 6.02 -1.78
N ARG A 238 32.66 6.52 -3.01
CA ARG A 238 31.52 7.00 -3.80
C ARG A 238 31.03 5.90 -4.73
N ALA A 239 29.86 5.33 -4.45
CA ALA A 239 29.30 4.32 -5.35
C ALA A 239 28.99 4.93 -6.72
N ASN A 240 29.42 4.27 -7.79
CA ASN A 240 28.97 4.54 -9.16
C ASN A 240 28.65 3.19 -9.79
N CYS A 241 27.37 2.81 -9.75
CA CYS A 241 26.97 1.46 -10.15
C CYS A 241 27.22 1.22 -11.65
N ILE A 242 27.08 2.23 -12.51
CA ILE A 242 27.28 2.07 -13.96
C ILE A 242 28.73 1.70 -14.26
N SER A 243 29.69 2.47 -13.73
CA SER A 243 31.13 2.20 -13.92
C SER A 243 31.57 0.92 -13.22
N CYS A 244 31.01 0.60 -12.05
CA CYS A 244 31.31 -0.65 -11.36
C CYS A 244 30.96 -1.89 -12.21
N HIS A 245 29.79 -1.90 -12.84
CA HIS A 245 29.32 -3.04 -13.65
C HIS A 245 30.07 -3.18 -14.97
N SER A 246 30.72 -2.14 -15.48
CA SER A 246 31.56 -2.24 -16.68
C SER A 246 32.98 -2.74 -16.39
N LEU A 247 33.50 -2.51 -15.17
CA LEU A 247 34.88 -2.79 -14.81
C LEU A 247 35.08 -4.12 -14.06
N TYR A 248 34.05 -4.62 -13.37
CA TYR A 248 34.16 -5.79 -12.48
C TYR A 248 33.13 -6.87 -12.82
N GLN A 249 33.44 -8.11 -12.43
CA GLN A 249 32.55 -9.27 -12.61
C GLN A 249 32.01 -9.80 -11.27
N ASP A 250 32.65 -9.45 -10.15
CA ASP A 250 32.22 -9.75 -8.80
C ASP A 250 31.63 -8.51 -8.11
N PHE A 251 30.53 -8.70 -7.36
CA PHE A 251 29.79 -7.60 -6.75
C PHE A 251 29.42 -7.92 -5.30
N PRO A 252 30.24 -7.51 -4.31
CA PRO A 252 29.96 -7.75 -2.88
C PRO A 252 28.58 -7.26 -2.45
N CYS A 253 28.11 -6.15 -3.02
CA CYS A 253 26.77 -5.61 -2.77
C CYS A 253 25.61 -6.52 -3.25
N LYS A 254 25.86 -7.52 -4.10
CA LYS A 254 24.87 -8.53 -4.50
C LYS A 254 24.74 -9.68 -3.50
N ALA A 255 25.59 -9.75 -2.47
CA ALA A 255 25.51 -10.80 -1.46
C ALA A 255 24.21 -10.75 -0.62
N VAL A 256 23.52 -9.62 -0.65
CA VAL A 256 22.24 -9.38 0.06
C VAL A 256 21.08 -9.18 -0.91
N ASP A 257 21.18 -9.70 -2.14
CA ASP A 257 20.22 -9.38 -3.19
C ASP A 257 18.82 -9.98 -2.99
N ASN A 258 18.68 -10.99 -2.13
CA ASN A 258 17.39 -11.62 -1.84
C ASN A 258 16.83 -11.22 -0.47
N VAL A 259 17.47 -10.26 0.21
CA VAL A 259 17.04 -9.77 1.52
C VAL A 259 16.04 -8.62 1.34
N LEU A 260 14.97 -8.68 2.13
CA LEU A 260 13.93 -7.65 2.23
C LEU A 260 14.14 -6.83 3.50
N ASP A 261 13.67 -5.59 3.51
CA ASP A 261 13.76 -4.71 4.68
C ASP A 261 13.08 -5.32 5.90
N ALA A 262 11.94 -6.00 5.73
CA ALA A 262 11.24 -6.69 6.82
C ALA A 262 12.10 -7.79 7.46
N HIS A 263 12.84 -8.57 6.66
CA HIS A 263 13.76 -9.60 7.17
C HIS A 263 14.96 -8.98 7.88
N LEU A 264 15.47 -7.84 7.41
CA LEU A 264 16.54 -7.13 8.08
C LEU A 264 16.06 -6.55 9.42
N CYS A 265 14.89 -5.92 9.44
CA CYS A 265 14.30 -5.30 10.62
C CYS A 265 13.93 -6.32 11.71
N SER A 266 13.51 -7.53 11.32
CA SER A 266 13.21 -8.60 12.30
C SER A 266 14.42 -9.04 13.12
N ARG A 267 15.64 -8.66 12.72
CA ARG A 267 16.88 -8.94 13.44
C ARG A 267 17.15 -8.00 14.61
N PHE A 268 16.50 -6.83 14.64
CA PHE A 268 16.79 -5.82 15.66
C PHE A 268 15.56 -5.12 16.24
N LEU A 269 14.38 -5.25 15.66
CA LEU A 269 13.14 -4.75 16.26
C LEU A 269 12.51 -5.82 17.14
N ASN A 270 12.47 -5.59 18.45
CA ASN A 270 11.63 -6.38 19.34
C ASN A 270 10.15 -6.02 19.12
N GLU A 271 9.27 -6.84 19.69
CA GLU A 271 7.83 -6.59 19.65
C GLU A 271 7.48 -5.18 20.17
N PHE A 272 6.65 -4.48 19.39
CA PHE A 272 6.21 -3.10 19.62
C PHE A 272 7.33 -2.05 19.53
N GLU A 273 8.43 -2.38 18.86
CA GLU A 273 9.46 -1.40 18.49
C GLU A 273 9.36 -1.02 17.02
N ARG A 274 9.79 0.21 16.72
CA ARG A 274 9.88 0.73 15.37
C ARG A 274 11.23 1.35 15.08
N THR A 275 11.56 1.41 13.79
CA THR A 275 12.67 2.22 13.28
C THR A 275 12.39 3.71 13.43
N ILE A 276 13.41 4.53 13.17
CA ILE A 276 13.22 5.95 12.81
C ILE A 276 12.37 6.11 11.54
N VAL A 277 12.01 7.36 11.26
CA VAL A 277 11.33 7.76 10.03
C VAL A 277 12.34 7.95 8.91
N PHE A 278 12.05 7.33 7.77
CA PHE A 278 12.76 7.47 6.51
C PHE A 278 11.91 8.23 5.51
N GLN A 279 12.55 8.81 4.49
CA GLN A 279 11.88 9.46 3.36
C GLN A 279 12.19 8.70 2.07
N SER A 280 11.16 8.40 1.28
CA SER A 280 11.36 7.82 -0.05
C SER A 280 11.97 8.85 -1.00
N LYS A 281 12.97 8.42 -1.77
CA LYS A 281 13.60 9.21 -2.84
C LYS A 281 13.20 8.75 -4.25
N SER A 282 12.05 8.11 -4.37
CA SER A 282 11.53 7.73 -5.68
C SER A 282 11.29 8.94 -6.57
N LYS A 283 11.42 8.78 -7.88
CA LYS A 283 11.27 9.90 -8.82
C LYS A 283 9.87 10.49 -8.80
N ILE A 284 8.84 9.67 -8.64
CA ILE A 284 7.45 10.17 -8.53
C ILE A 284 7.24 11.08 -7.31
N VAL A 285 8.01 10.88 -6.23
CA VAL A 285 7.89 11.67 -4.98
C VAL A 285 8.39 13.11 -5.15
N ASP A 286 9.23 13.39 -6.15
CA ASP A 286 9.69 14.75 -6.43
C ASP A 286 8.57 15.70 -6.86
N ILE A 287 7.44 15.15 -7.33
CA ILE A 287 6.27 15.92 -7.76
C ILE A 287 5.37 16.30 -6.56
N TYR A 288 5.52 15.64 -5.41
CA TYR A 288 4.66 15.88 -4.25
C TYR A 288 5.05 17.21 -3.57
N PRO A 289 4.08 17.98 -3.09
CA PRO A 289 4.33 19.09 -2.17
C PRO A 289 5.17 18.62 -0.98
N ALA A 290 6.05 19.49 -0.48
CA ALA A 290 7.04 19.12 0.55
C ALA A 290 6.40 18.50 1.80
N HIS A 291 5.25 19.02 2.27
CA HIS A 291 4.53 18.50 3.43
C HIS A 291 3.80 17.17 3.17
N LEU A 292 3.58 16.81 1.90
CA LEU A 292 2.94 15.56 1.50
C LEU A 292 3.92 14.49 1.05
N LYS A 293 5.23 14.78 1.00
CA LYS A 293 6.24 13.81 0.59
C LYS A 293 6.13 12.55 1.46
N PRO A 294 5.95 11.35 0.85
CA PRO A 294 5.83 10.10 1.59
C PRO A 294 7.05 9.80 2.45
N CYS A 295 6.78 9.57 3.72
CA CYS A 295 7.70 9.06 4.70
C CYS A 295 7.28 7.64 5.07
N PHE A 296 8.22 6.85 5.60
CA PHE A 296 7.93 5.50 6.03
C PHE A 296 8.73 5.11 7.26
N LEU A 297 8.28 4.06 7.95
CA LEU A 297 9.03 3.37 8.98
C LEU A 297 8.63 1.89 9.00
N TYR A 298 9.44 1.07 9.66
CA TYR A 298 9.10 -0.32 9.96
C TYR A 298 8.78 -0.46 11.44
N ILE A 299 7.76 -1.26 11.74
CA ILE A 299 7.30 -1.52 13.11
C ILE A 299 7.02 -3.01 13.29
N ASN A 300 7.48 -3.57 14.41
CA ASN A 300 7.14 -4.93 14.80
C ASN A 300 5.80 -4.91 15.56
N VAL A 301 4.75 -5.45 14.94
CA VAL A 301 3.40 -5.51 15.52
C VAL A 301 3.13 -6.83 16.27
N GLY A 302 4.18 -7.60 16.55
CA GLY A 302 4.14 -8.91 17.21
C GLY A 302 4.17 -10.08 16.23
N HIS A 303 3.28 -10.09 15.24
CA HIS A 303 3.19 -11.17 14.25
C HIS A 303 4.02 -10.94 12.98
N GLU A 304 4.25 -9.67 12.61
CA GLU A 304 5.03 -9.31 11.44
C GLU A 304 5.81 -8.00 11.65
N ILE A 305 6.77 -7.75 10.75
CA ILE A 305 7.32 -6.41 10.57
C ILE A 305 6.50 -5.70 9.49
N ALA A 306 5.63 -4.79 9.91
CA ALA A 306 4.83 -3.97 9.01
C ALA A 306 5.60 -2.73 8.56
N ARG A 307 5.34 -2.26 7.34
CA ARG A 307 5.77 -0.94 6.87
C ARG A 307 4.59 0.02 6.96
N LEU A 308 4.78 1.13 7.66
CA LEU A 308 3.82 2.22 7.70
C LEU A 308 4.32 3.35 6.81
N GLU A 309 3.46 3.86 5.94
CA GLU A 309 3.73 5.03 5.11
C GLU A 309 2.78 6.17 5.45
N PHE A 310 3.29 7.40 5.51
CA PHE A 310 2.48 8.57 5.86
C PHE A 310 3.10 9.84 5.27
N PRO A 311 2.31 10.90 5.04
CA PRO A 311 2.83 12.19 4.58
C PRO A 311 3.85 12.81 5.55
N PHE A 312 4.81 13.60 5.03
CA PHE A 312 5.83 14.26 5.85
C PHE A 312 5.27 15.06 7.03
N TRP A 313 4.15 15.78 6.85
CA TRP A 313 3.52 16.55 7.93
C TRP A 313 3.12 15.69 9.14
N VAL A 314 2.75 14.42 8.93
CA VAL A 314 2.44 13.47 10.00
C VAL A 314 3.69 13.15 10.80
N SER A 315 4.83 12.98 10.12
CA SER A 315 6.13 12.70 10.77
C SER A 315 6.63 13.85 11.64
N GLN A 316 6.19 15.08 11.36
CA GLN A 316 6.59 16.27 12.11
C GLN A 316 5.82 16.45 13.42
N ASN A 317 4.75 15.68 13.64
CA ASN A 317 3.97 15.68 14.87
C ASN A 317 4.13 14.33 15.58
N SER A 318 4.81 14.34 16.73
CA SER A 318 5.05 13.13 17.53
C SER A 318 3.77 12.47 18.00
N ASP A 319 2.71 13.24 18.28
CA ASP A 319 1.44 12.71 18.77
C ASP A 319 0.71 11.97 17.65
N HIS A 320 0.70 12.52 16.43
CA HIS A 320 0.14 11.84 15.26
C HIS A 320 0.90 10.55 14.95
N LEU A 321 2.23 10.61 14.93
CA LEU A 321 3.04 9.44 14.62
C LEU A 321 2.87 8.34 15.68
N ASN A 322 2.86 8.71 16.96
CA ASN A 322 2.62 7.77 18.05
C ASN A 322 1.20 7.19 17.99
N LEU A 323 0.20 8.00 17.66
CA LEU A 323 -1.17 7.54 17.48
C LEU A 323 -1.26 6.50 16.36
N ILE A 324 -0.70 6.78 15.18
CA ILE A 324 -0.66 5.83 14.06
C ILE A 324 0.02 4.52 14.45
N CYS A 325 1.18 4.59 15.12
CA CYS A 325 1.91 3.38 15.53
C CYS A 325 1.12 2.54 16.53
N LYS A 326 0.47 3.19 17.51
CA LYS A 326 -0.39 2.52 18.49
C LYS A 326 -1.62 1.91 17.84
N THR A 327 -2.29 2.63 16.94
CA THR A 327 -3.43 2.13 16.18
C THR A 327 -3.03 0.91 15.36
N ALA A 328 -1.89 0.95 14.64
CA ALA A 328 -1.41 -0.17 13.85
C ALA A 328 -1.15 -1.41 14.72
N ILE A 329 -0.46 -1.25 15.87
CA ILE A 329 -0.21 -2.36 16.80
C ILE A 329 -1.52 -2.94 17.35
N ASP A 330 -2.39 -2.11 17.94
CA ASP A 330 -3.60 -2.58 18.60
C ASP A 330 -4.58 -3.22 17.60
N GLN A 331 -4.71 -2.65 16.39
CA GLN A 331 -5.53 -3.24 15.33
C GLN A 331 -4.94 -4.57 14.83
N SER A 332 -3.62 -4.68 14.71
CA SER A 332 -2.98 -5.95 14.33
C SER A 332 -3.12 -7.01 15.41
N ILE A 333 -3.03 -6.67 16.69
CA ILE A 333 -3.31 -7.62 17.80
C ILE A 333 -4.75 -8.13 17.70
N LYS A 334 -5.72 -7.23 17.52
CA LYS A 334 -7.15 -7.58 17.42
C LYS A 334 -7.49 -8.37 16.16
N GLY A 335 -6.77 -8.14 15.06
CA GLY A 335 -6.94 -8.86 13.80
C GLY A 335 -5.96 -10.02 13.60
N ASN A 336 -5.32 -10.51 14.67
CA ASN A 336 -4.44 -11.69 14.65
C ASN A 336 -3.27 -11.58 13.65
N GLY A 337 -2.61 -10.43 13.65
CA GLY A 337 -1.41 -10.11 12.87
C GLY A 337 -1.62 -9.10 11.74
N TYR A 338 -2.85 -8.69 11.45
CA TYR A 338 -3.18 -7.67 10.46
C TYR A 338 -4.27 -6.73 10.99
N PRO A 339 -4.29 -5.42 10.66
CA PRO A 339 -5.28 -4.49 11.21
C PRO A 339 -6.72 -4.93 10.93
N VAL A 340 -7.50 -5.23 11.97
CA VAL A 340 -8.90 -5.68 11.82
C VAL A 340 -9.76 -4.66 11.07
N ALA A 341 -9.55 -3.35 11.29
CA ALA A 341 -10.26 -2.32 10.52
C ALA A 341 -10.03 -2.44 9.01
N LEU A 342 -8.80 -2.70 8.55
CA LEU A 342 -8.48 -2.88 7.13
C LEU A 342 -9.11 -4.17 6.58
N ALA A 343 -9.05 -5.27 7.33
CA ALA A 343 -9.67 -6.53 6.93
C ALA A 343 -11.19 -6.39 6.76
N GLU A 344 -11.86 -5.71 7.69
CA GLU A 344 -13.30 -5.45 7.60
C GLU A 344 -13.65 -4.50 6.45
N ALA A 345 -12.83 -3.46 6.20
CA ALA A 345 -13.02 -2.58 5.05
C ALA A 345 -12.91 -3.35 3.72
N HIS A 346 -11.92 -4.25 3.62
CA HIS A 346 -11.77 -5.17 2.48
C HIS A 346 -13.03 -6.03 2.27
N GLU A 347 -13.55 -6.64 3.34
CA GLU A 347 -14.77 -7.46 3.25
C GLU A 347 -15.99 -6.66 2.77
N GLN A 348 -16.10 -5.38 3.12
CA GLN A 348 -17.15 -4.50 2.59
C GLN A 348 -16.89 -4.06 1.14
N ALA A 349 -15.63 -4.01 0.72
CA ALA A 349 -15.23 -3.60 -0.62
C ALA A 349 -15.39 -4.72 -1.65
N ILE A 350 -15.15 -6.00 -1.27
CA ILE A 350 -15.17 -7.15 -2.19
C ILE A 350 -16.50 -7.28 -2.93
N ILE A 351 -16.43 -7.25 -4.27
CA ILE A 351 -17.53 -7.63 -5.16
C ILE A 351 -17.47 -9.14 -5.40
N ARG A 352 -18.35 -9.91 -4.74
CA ARG A 352 -18.41 -11.37 -4.84
C ARG A 352 -19.05 -11.82 -6.15
N SER A 353 -18.97 -13.12 -6.45
CA SER A 353 -19.55 -13.69 -7.67
C SER A 353 -21.04 -13.39 -7.83
N ALA A 354 -21.83 -13.52 -6.74
CA ALA A 354 -23.26 -13.20 -6.76
C ALA A 354 -23.53 -11.72 -7.09
N ASP A 355 -22.71 -10.80 -6.57
CA ASP A 355 -22.83 -9.36 -6.85
C ASP A 355 -22.51 -9.05 -8.31
N ARG A 356 -21.51 -9.73 -8.88
CA ARG A 356 -21.18 -9.63 -10.32
C ARG A 356 -22.34 -10.10 -11.18
N ASP A 357 -22.93 -11.24 -10.86
CA ASP A 357 -24.07 -11.79 -11.60
C ASP A 357 -25.29 -10.85 -11.51
N PHE A 358 -25.54 -10.29 -10.32
CA PHE A 358 -26.58 -9.28 -10.12
C PHE A 358 -26.34 -8.01 -10.95
N PHE A 359 -25.11 -7.49 -10.95
CA PHE A 359 -24.74 -6.29 -11.70
C PHE A 359 -25.04 -6.44 -13.19
N TYR A 360 -24.57 -7.53 -13.80
CA TYR A 360 -24.82 -7.79 -15.22
C TYR A 360 -26.28 -8.16 -15.51
N HIS A 361 -26.99 -8.83 -14.60
CA HIS A 361 -28.43 -9.04 -14.72
C HIS A 361 -29.17 -7.68 -14.81
N MET A 362 -28.80 -6.73 -13.96
CA MET A 362 -29.38 -5.39 -13.96
C MET A 362 -29.06 -4.60 -15.23
N LEU A 363 -27.82 -4.71 -15.75
CA LEU A 363 -27.45 -4.13 -17.04
C LEU A 363 -28.28 -4.69 -18.20
N ASN A 364 -28.44 -6.02 -18.25
CA ASN A 364 -29.27 -6.68 -19.27
C ASN A 364 -30.73 -6.22 -19.18
N LYS A 365 -31.30 -6.18 -17.97
CA LYS A 365 -32.67 -5.68 -17.75
C LYS A 365 -32.84 -4.24 -18.22
N LYS A 366 -31.85 -3.37 -17.97
CA LYS A 366 -31.87 -1.97 -18.42
C LYS A 366 -31.74 -1.82 -19.93
N SER A 367 -30.84 -2.56 -20.57
CA SER A 367 -30.72 -2.54 -22.05
C SER A 367 -32.02 -2.97 -22.72
N LEU A 368 -32.71 -4.01 -22.21
CA LEU A 368 -34.01 -4.42 -22.71
C LEU A 368 -35.04 -3.29 -22.60
N SER A 369 -35.08 -2.59 -21.46
CA SER A 369 -35.98 -1.45 -21.28
C SER A 369 -35.68 -0.28 -22.22
N LEU A 370 -34.41 -0.09 -22.59
CA LEU A 370 -33.96 0.95 -23.53
C LEU A 370 -33.99 0.52 -24.99
N LYS A 371 -34.44 -0.72 -25.28
CA LYS A 371 -34.43 -1.34 -26.62
C LYS A 371 -33.04 -1.35 -27.29
N GLN A 372 -31.97 -1.32 -26.50
CA GLN A 372 -30.60 -1.45 -26.99
C GLN A 372 -30.20 -2.92 -27.05
N ARG A 373 -29.58 -3.36 -28.14
CA ARG A 373 -29.08 -4.75 -28.27
C ARG A 373 -27.74 -4.89 -27.57
N ILE A 374 -27.69 -5.71 -26.52
CA ILE A 374 -26.44 -6.27 -25.99
C ILE A 374 -26.16 -7.58 -26.73
N VAL A 375 -24.93 -7.77 -27.24
CA VAL A 375 -24.50 -9.04 -27.85
C VAL A 375 -23.49 -9.69 -26.92
N MET A 376 -23.87 -10.81 -26.29
CA MET A 376 -22.97 -11.61 -25.45
C MET A 376 -22.29 -12.72 -26.26
N SER A 377 -21.01 -12.97 -25.99
CA SER A 377 -20.31 -14.11 -26.60
C SER A 377 -20.91 -15.46 -26.17
N GLN A 378 -20.83 -16.48 -27.04
CA GLN A 378 -21.26 -17.85 -26.71
C GLN A 378 -20.51 -18.45 -25.51
N LYS A 379 -19.27 -18.01 -25.25
CA LYS A 379 -18.47 -18.43 -24.09
C LYS A 379 -19.01 -17.83 -22.79
N SER A 380 -19.41 -16.56 -22.83
CA SER A 380 -20.04 -15.87 -21.70
C SER A 380 -21.43 -16.44 -21.40
N LEU A 381 -22.22 -16.76 -22.44
CA LEU A 381 -23.52 -17.41 -22.31
C LEU A 381 -23.44 -18.79 -21.66
N LYS A 382 -22.40 -19.59 -21.96
CA LYS A 382 -22.18 -20.89 -21.31
C LYS A 382 -21.84 -20.80 -19.82
N LYS A 383 -21.15 -19.73 -19.38
CA LYS A 383 -20.92 -19.45 -17.95
C LYS A 383 -22.20 -19.01 -17.22
N TYR A 384 -23.05 -18.25 -17.92
CA TYR A 384 -24.34 -17.79 -17.39
C TYR A 384 -25.37 -18.93 -17.26
N ASN A 385 -25.44 -19.82 -18.25
CA ASN A 385 -26.41 -20.91 -18.27
C ASN A 385 -25.98 -22.15 -17.49
N SER A 386 -24.77 -22.18 -16.92
CA SER A 386 -24.31 -23.30 -16.08
C SER A 386 -24.74 -23.18 -14.60
N VAL A 387 -25.58 -22.21 -14.26
CA VAL A 387 -26.08 -21.95 -12.89
C VAL A 387 -27.60 -22.20 -12.77
N PHE A 388 -28.22 -22.84 -13.78
CA PHE A 388 -29.59 -23.35 -13.68
C PHE A 388 -29.64 -24.87 -13.90
#